data_AF-A0A126QVI7-F1
#
_entry.id   AF-A0A126QVI7-F1
#
_cell.length_a   1.000
_cell.length_b   1.000
_cell.length_c   1.000
_cell.angle_alpha   90.00
_cell.angle_beta   90.00
_cell.angle_gamma   90.00
#
_symmetry.space_group_name_H-M   'P 1'
#
loop_
_entity.id
_entity.type
_entity.pdbx_description
1 polymer ?
#
loop_
_entity_poly.entity_id
_entity_poly.type
_entity_poly.pdbx_seq_one_letter_code
_entity_poly.pdbx_strand_id
1 'polypeptide(L)'
;MTGERTAKKDRDPIFTVCLVVFLIAAVIVTGIYVQKTCFPMGDETASVGDKVTVNYIGTYYDEFGKENAVVFDTSKSDVANNDSYAKSNDFTKKTSYSPLDVTIGSNTMIRGFEDSIVGHKVGDRYMVTCPANESYYGATDVGTLNAKGNEMSASFEMPLTQFQSAYSDVKLVNGESKTFTTKYGWDAQATLVENKTVVITYLPTVNSDGYKVYESGETVVKYIVTSIDDGKIVYDIDIKGAKKVDGNEIQMIKLDLGGQVIYITEIDTDGTITYKSGNNAEKVNETLYFQIEIVKIA
;
A
#
# COMPACT_ATOMS: atom_id res chain seq x y z
N MET A 1 62.19 37.15 -43.23
CA MET A 1 61.37 36.41 -42.25
C MET A 1 61.25 37.26 -41.01
N THR A 2 60.05 37.80 -40.74
CA THR A 2 59.52 38.35 -39.47
C THR A 2 58.42 39.34 -39.88
N GLY A 3 57.16 39.27 -39.49
CA GLY A 3 56.39 38.46 -38.55
C GLY A 3 55.10 39.26 -38.40
N GLU A 4 54.04 38.85 -39.08
CA GLU A 4 52.77 39.56 -39.15
C GLU A 4 52.12 39.58 -37.76
N ARG A 5 52.09 40.75 -37.12
CA ARG A 5 51.41 40.95 -35.82
C ARG A 5 49.93 41.18 -36.08
N THR A 6 49.13 40.18 -35.72
CA THR A 6 47.66 40.28 -35.70
C THR A 6 47.21 41.31 -34.67
N ALA A 7 46.55 42.38 -35.14
CA ALA A 7 45.97 43.40 -34.28
C ALA A 7 44.83 42.80 -33.45
N LYS A 8 44.99 42.76 -32.12
CA LYS A 8 43.88 42.48 -31.19
C LYS A 8 42.89 43.65 -31.27
N LYS A 9 41.70 43.37 -31.77
CA LYS A 9 40.60 44.33 -31.87
C LYS A 9 40.10 44.65 -30.45
N ASP A 10 40.41 45.84 -29.95
CA ASP A 10 39.85 46.36 -28.69
C ASP A 10 38.32 46.42 -28.84
N ARG A 11 37.62 45.64 -28.01
CA ARG A 11 36.15 45.60 -28.04
C ARG A 11 35.63 46.82 -27.31
N ASP A 12 34.83 47.62 -28.01
CA ASP A 12 34.22 48.84 -27.49
C ASP A 12 33.43 48.52 -26.19
N PRO A 13 33.72 49.18 -25.06
CA PRO A 13 33.08 48.87 -23.78
C PRO A 13 31.56 49.04 -23.83
N ILE A 14 31.06 50.00 -24.62
CA ILE A 14 29.62 50.20 -24.83
C ILE A 14 29.01 49.02 -25.58
N PHE A 15 29.67 48.55 -26.64
CA PHE A 15 29.21 47.39 -27.41
C PHE A 15 29.20 46.11 -26.56
N THR A 16 30.19 45.97 -25.68
CA THR A 16 30.28 44.83 -24.76
C THR A 16 29.16 44.84 -23.73
N VAL A 17 28.83 46.00 -23.17
CA VAL A 17 27.69 46.15 -22.24
C VAL A 17 26.36 45.85 -22.93
N CYS A 18 26.14 46.41 -24.12
CA CYS A 18 24.92 46.16 -24.90
C CYS A 18 24.76 44.67 -25.27
N LEU A 19 25.85 44.00 -25.65
CA LEU A 19 25.84 42.56 -25.96
C LEU A 19 25.44 41.74 -24.73
N VAL A 20 25.97 42.07 -23.55
CA VAL A 20 25.63 41.36 -22.30
C VAL A 20 24.16 41.54 -21.95
N VAL A 21 23.63 42.76 -22.05
CA VAL A 21 22.19 43.02 -21.80
C VAL A 21 21.31 42.26 -22.78
N PHE A 22 21.68 42.23 -24.07
CA PHE A 22 20.94 41.49 -25.09
C PHE A 22 20.96 39.98 -24.84
N LEU A 23 22.09 39.41 -24.44
CA LEU A 23 22.19 37.99 -24.09
C LEU A 23 21.34 37.66 -22.87
N ILE A 24 21.32 38.51 -21.83
CA ILE A 24 20.46 38.33 -20.66
C ILE A 24 18.98 38.38 -21.08
N ALA A 25 18.59 39.35 -21.90
CA ALA A 25 17.21 39.45 -22.40
C ALA A 25 16.82 38.23 -23.25
N ALA A 26 17.71 37.74 -24.12
CA ALA A 26 17.49 36.54 -24.92
C ALA A 26 17.32 35.29 -24.04
N VAL A 27 18.13 35.14 -22.99
CA VAL A 27 18.00 34.04 -22.02
C VAL A 27 16.67 34.14 -21.25
N ILE A 28 16.26 35.33 -20.82
CA ILE A 28 14.97 35.53 -20.13
C ILE A 28 13.80 35.20 -21.05
N VAL A 29 13.80 35.71 -22.29
CA VAL A 29 12.73 35.46 -23.26
C VAL A 29 12.66 33.98 -23.62
N THR A 30 13.81 33.33 -23.83
CA THR A 30 13.88 31.89 -24.09
C THR A 30 13.43 31.10 -22.86
N GLY A 31 13.81 31.52 -21.65
CA GLY A 31 13.37 30.92 -20.40
C GLY A 31 11.86 31.00 -20.20
N ILE A 32 11.24 32.17 -20.45
CA ILE A 32 9.79 32.35 -20.41
C ILE A 32 9.10 31.52 -21.50
N TYR A 33 9.68 31.45 -22.71
CA TYR A 33 9.15 30.64 -23.80
C TYR A 33 9.19 29.15 -23.47
N VAL A 34 10.32 28.64 -22.94
CA VAL A 34 10.47 27.27 -22.48
C VAL A 34 9.55 26.98 -21.31
N GLN A 35 9.42 27.90 -20.35
CA GLN A 35 8.47 27.77 -19.25
C GLN A 35 7.04 27.65 -19.78
N LYS A 36 6.57 28.57 -20.64
CA LYS A 36 5.20 28.52 -21.16
C LYS A 36 4.92 27.33 -22.08
N THR A 37 5.91 26.87 -22.84
CA THR A 37 5.72 25.84 -23.88
C THR A 37 5.99 24.43 -23.35
N CYS A 38 6.98 24.28 -22.46
CA CYS A 38 7.36 22.99 -21.90
C CYS A 38 6.82 22.75 -20.48
N PHE A 39 6.43 23.81 -19.75
CA PHE A 39 5.91 23.75 -18.38
C PHE A 39 4.69 24.68 -18.17
N PRO A 40 3.59 24.48 -18.91
CA PRO A 40 2.43 25.37 -18.81
C PRO A 40 1.80 25.29 -17.41
N MET A 41 2.15 26.22 -16.53
CA MET A 41 1.35 26.52 -15.34
C MET A 41 0.17 27.37 -15.81
N GLY A 42 -1.02 26.79 -15.84
CA GLY A 42 -2.25 27.52 -16.13
C GLY A 42 -2.61 28.42 -14.96
N ASP A 43 -3.05 29.65 -15.22
CA ASP A 43 -3.63 30.51 -14.18
C ASP A 43 -5.05 30.08 -13.79
N GLU A 44 -5.64 29.16 -14.55
CA GLU A 44 -6.94 28.57 -14.29
C GLU A 44 -6.87 27.58 -13.12
N THR A 45 -7.80 27.72 -12.19
CA THR A 45 -7.94 26.86 -11.00
C THR A 45 -9.09 25.89 -11.21
N ALA A 46 -8.89 24.65 -10.80
CA ALA A 46 -9.90 23.61 -10.91
C ALA A 46 -11.16 23.98 -10.10
N SER A 47 -12.32 23.79 -10.70
CA SER A 47 -13.63 24.12 -10.16
C SER A 47 -14.57 22.92 -10.25
N VAL A 48 -15.66 22.95 -9.48
CA VAL A 48 -16.69 21.90 -9.55
C VAL A 48 -17.26 21.81 -10.97
N GLY A 49 -17.27 20.59 -11.52
CA GLY A 49 -17.68 20.29 -12.90
C GLY A 49 -16.51 20.06 -13.85
N ASP A 50 -15.31 20.53 -13.51
CA ASP A 50 -14.14 20.41 -14.39
C ASP A 50 -13.66 18.96 -14.49
N LYS A 51 -13.04 18.63 -15.63
CA LYS A 51 -12.30 17.39 -15.81
C LYS A 51 -10.83 17.65 -15.54
N VAL A 52 -10.31 17.01 -14.51
CA VAL A 52 -8.93 17.18 -14.05
C VAL A 52 -8.18 15.87 -14.17
N THR A 53 -7.01 15.91 -14.78
CA THR A 53 -6.07 14.79 -14.81
C THR A 53 -5.03 15.01 -13.71
N VAL A 54 -4.86 14.03 -12.83
CA VAL A 54 -3.94 14.12 -11.68
C VAL A 54 -2.97 12.94 -11.60
N ASN A 55 -1.76 13.19 -11.13
CA ASN A 55 -0.93 12.14 -10.56
C ASN A 55 -1.14 12.08 -9.06
N TYR A 56 -1.12 10.88 -8.49
CA TYR A 56 -1.32 10.71 -7.05
C TYR A 56 -0.48 9.60 -6.43
N ILE A 57 -0.23 9.74 -5.13
CA ILE A 57 0.28 8.70 -4.24
C ILE A 57 -0.60 8.71 -3.00
N GLY A 58 -1.28 7.60 -2.73
CA GLY A 58 -2.07 7.40 -1.52
C GLY A 58 -1.29 6.60 -0.49
N THR A 59 -1.23 7.10 0.75
CA THR A 59 -0.57 6.45 1.88
C THR A 59 -1.48 6.33 3.11
N TYR A 60 -1.26 5.25 3.87
CA TYR A 60 -1.75 5.12 5.25
C TYR A 60 -0.74 5.71 6.23
N TYR A 61 -1.23 6.02 7.43
CA TYR A 61 -0.50 6.42 8.64
C TYR A 61 0.21 7.78 8.59
N ASP A 62 0.84 8.14 7.47
CA ASP A 62 1.55 9.41 7.32
C ASP A 62 1.63 9.84 5.85
N GLU A 63 2.05 11.09 5.62
CA GLU A 63 2.28 11.66 4.31
C GLU A 63 3.41 10.95 3.57
N PHE A 64 3.29 10.83 2.24
CA PHE A 64 4.32 10.19 1.42
C PHE A 64 5.72 10.81 1.63
N GLY A 65 6.69 9.95 1.95
CA GLY A 65 8.08 10.33 2.24
C GLY A 65 8.43 10.41 3.73
N LYS A 66 7.44 10.24 4.61
CA LYS A 66 7.64 10.12 6.06
C LYS A 66 7.92 8.67 6.48
N GLU A 67 8.43 8.51 7.70
CA GLU A 67 8.91 7.22 8.23
C GLU A 67 7.81 6.14 8.26
N ASN A 68 6.59 6.53 8.65
CA ASN A 68 5.47 5.61 8.82
C ASN A 68 4.58 5.45 7.58
N ALA A 69 4.87 6.18 6.50
CA ALA A 69 4.01 6.19 5.31
C ALA A 69 3.99 4.83 4.61
N VAL A 70 2.79 4.27 4.41
CA VAL A 70 2.58 2.99 3.72
C VAL A 70 1.76 3.23 2.46
N VAL A 71 2.35 3.03 1.28
CA VAL A 71 1.67 3.28 -0.01
C VAL A 71 0.62 2.19 -0.26
N PHE A 72 -0.65 2.61 -0.39
CA PHE A 72 -1.74 1.70 -0.71
C PHE A 72 -2.20 1.80 -2.17
N ASP A 73 -1.97 2.93 -2.83
CA ASP A 73 -2.24 3.09 -4.26
C ASP A 73 -1.44 4.26 -4.86
N THR A 74 -1.18 4.22 -6.17
CA THR A 74 -0.50 5.30 -6.87
C THR A 74 -0.73 5.25 -8.39
N SER A 75 -0.64 6.41 -9.04
CA SER A 75 -0.53 6.55 -10.49
C SER A 75 0.92 6.56 -11.01
N LYS A 76 1.91 6.42 -10.12
CA LYS A 76 3.34 6.61 -10.41
C LYS A 76 4.09 5.28 -10.38
N SER A 77 4.59 4.86 -11.54
CA SER A 77 5.32 3.58 -11.71
C SER A 77 6.60 3.51 -10.89
N ASP A 78 7.33 4.63 -10.77
CA ASP A 78 8.55 4.77 -9.97
C ASP A 78 8.28 4.60 -8.47
N VAL A 79 7.11 5.01 -7.99
CA VAL A 79 6.70 4.79 -6.59
C VAL A 79 6.25 3.34 -6.37
N ALA A 80 5.46 2.81 -7.30
CA ALA A 80 4.92 1.46 -7.19
C ALA A 80 6.00 0.37 -7.26
N ASN A 81 7.00 0.57 -8.12
CA ASN A 81 8.09 -0.39 -8.34
C ASN A 81 9.30 -0.17 -7.43
N ASN A 82 9.33 0.91 -6.64
CA ASN A 82 10.38 1.10 -5.66
C ASN A 82 10.04 0.35 -4.36
N ASP A 83 10.83 -0.69 -4.10
CA ASP A 83 10.69 -1.55 -2.92
C ASP A 83 11.20 -0.88 -1.64
N SER A 84 11.81 0.32 -1.71
CA SER A 84 12.18 1.11 -0.53
C SER A 84 10.98 1.75 0.16
N TYR A 85 9.86 1.95 -0.55
CA TYR A 85 8.63 2.46 0.04
C TYR A 85 7.79 1.29 0.54
N ALA A 86 7.38 1.33 1.81
CA ALA A 86 6.45 0.37 2.37
C ALA A 86 5.15 0.35 1.56
N LYS A 87 4.62 -0.85 1.33
CA LYS A 87 3.37 -1.09 0.59
C LYS A 87 2.35 -1.71 1.54
N SER A 88 1.08 -1.35 1.37
CA SER A 88 0.00 -1.95 2.17
C SER A 88 -0.16 -3.44 1.83
N ASN A 89 -0.85 -4.18 2.68
CA ASN A 89 -1.04 -5.61 2.52
C ASN A 89 -1.83 -5.95 1.23
N ASP A 90 -2.77 -5.10 0.83
CA ASP A 90 -3.56 -5.27 -0.40
C ASP A 90 -2.96 -4.55 -1.63
N PHE A 91 -1.77 -3.95 -1.50
CA PHE A 91 -1.12 -3.29 -2.63
C PHE A 91 -0.75 -4.29 -3.73
N THR A 92 -1.27 -4.06 -4.93
CA THR A 92 -0.97 -4.89 -6.10
C THR A 92 -0.32 -4.04 -7.19
N LYS A 93 0.87 -4.46 -7.65
CA LYS A 93 1.54 -3.80 -8.78
C LYS A 93 0.68 -3.94 -10.04
N LYS A 94 0.31 -2.81 -10.65
CA LYS A 94 -0.44 -2.74 -11.92
C LYS A 94 0.51 -2.99 -13.10
N THR A 95 -0.02 -3.46 -14.21
CA THR A 95 0.73 -3.66 -15.47
C THR A 95 1.12 -2.34 -16.13
N SER A 96 0.34 -1.29 -15.91
CA SER A 96 0.61 0.07 -16.39
C SER A 96 0.14 1.10 -15.38
N TYR A 97 0.76 2.27 -15.42
CA TYR A 97 0.46 3.40 -14.55
C TYR A 97 0.26 4.63 -15.41
N SER A 98 -0.83 5.35 -15.20
CA SER A 98 -1.20 6.56 -15.91
C SER A 98 -1.84 7.54 -14.94
N PRO A 99 -1.76 8.85 -15.21
CA PRO A 99 -2.55 9.83 -14.49
C PRO A 99 -4.03 9.45 -14.44
N LEU A 100 -4.69 9.84 -13.35
CA LEU A 100 -6.10 9.59 -13.10
C LEU A 100 -6.93 10.77 -13.59
N ASP A 101 -7.95 10.48 -14.40
CA ASP A 101 -8.97 11.46 -14.78
C ASP A 101 -10.08 11.50 -13.74
N VAL A 102 -10.37 12.69 -13.22
CA VAL A 102 -11.38 12.96 -12.20
C VAL A 102 -12.32 14.03 -12.74
N THR A 103 -13.63 13.86 -12.54
CA THR A 103 -14.60 14.93 -12.79
C THR A 103 -15.07 15.46 -11.45
N ILE A 104 -14.78 16.72 -11.12
CA ILE A 104 -15.06 17.29 -9.81
C ILE A 104 -16.57 17.45 -9.62
N GLY A 105 -17.11 17.00 -8.48
CA GLY A 105 -18.53 16.92 -8.17
C GLY A 105 -19.24 15.69 -8.72
N SER A 106 -18.53 14.73 -9.33
CA SER A 106 -19.13 13.48 -9.85
C SER A 106 -19.32 12.41 -8.78
N ASN A 107 -18.62 12.52 -7.64
CA ASN A 107 -18.61 11.52 -6.55
C ASN A 107 -18.15 10.12 -7.02
N THR A 108 -17.28 10.08 -8.03
CA THR A 108 -16.68 8.83 -8.51
C THR A 108 -15.43 8.45 -7.70
N MET A 109 -14.85 9.42 -7.00
CA MET A 109 -13.74 9.24 -6.07
C MET A 109 -14.22 9.48 -4.63
N ILE A 110 -13.38 9.13 -3.66
CA ILE A 110 -13.65 9.50 -2.27
C ILE A 110 -13.70 11.03 -2.14
N ARG A 111 -14.61 11.50 -1.29
CA ARG A 111 -14.94 12.92 -1.21
C ARG A 111 -13.74 13.79 -0.84
N GLY A 112 -12.96 13.40 0.17
CA GLY A 112 -11.79 14.18 0.61
C GLY A 112 -10.74 14.33 -0.49
N PHE A 113 -10.60 13.34 -1.37
CA PHE A 113 -9.71 13.43 -2.52
C PHE A 113 -10.25 14.41 -3.57
N GLU A 114 -11.52 14.25 -3.95
CA GLU A 114 -12.15 15.06 -5.01
C GLU A 114 -12.29 16.53 -4.60
N ASP A 115 -12.76 16.79 -3.38
CA ASP A 115 -12.94 18.15 -2.82
C ASP A 115 -11.59 18.88 -2.70
N SER A 116 -10.48 18.16 -2.46
CA SER A 116 -9.15 18.75 -2.33
C SER A 116 -8.56 19.29 -3.62
N ILE A 117 -9.12 18.92 -4.78
CA ILE A 117 -8.63 19.38 -6.08
C ILE A 117 -9.07 20.82 -6.36
N VAL A 118 -10.20 21.24 -5.78
CA VAL A 118 -10.79 22.55 -6.04
C VAL A 118 -9.83 23.67 -5.64
N GLY A 119 -9.66 24.66 -6.52
CA GLY A 119 -8.80 25.82 -6.29
C GLY A 119 -7.33 25.62 -6.68
N HIS A 120 -6.91 24.39 -7.00
CA HIS A 120 -5.54 24.12 -7.45
C HIS A 120 -5.36 24.33 -8.96
N LYS A 121 -4.15 24.71 -9.35
CA LYS A 121 -3.74 24.99 -10.74
C LYS A 121 -2.98 23.82 -11.34
N VAL A 122 -2.91 23.79 -12.67
CA VAL A 122 -2.00 22.85 -13.38
C VAL A 122 -0.56 23.07 -12.92
N GLY A 123 0.12 21.99 -12.53
CA GLY A 123 1.46 21.98 -11.97
C GLY A 123 1.52 22.05 -10.45
N ASP A 124 0.41 22.31 -9.76
CA ASP A 124 0.38 22.27 -8.29
C ASP A 124 0.67 20.85 -7.80
N ARG A 125 1.52 20.76 -6.78
CA ARG A 125 1.80 19.53 -6.04
C ARG A 125 1.65 19.78 -4.56
N TYR A 126 0.76 19.05 -3.91
CA TYR A 126 0.38 19.28 -2.51
C TYR A 126 0.01 17.97 -1.80
N MET A 127 -0.06 18.05 -0.47
CA MET A 127 -0.54 16.97 0.39
C MET A 127 -1.95 17.28 0.87
N VAL A 128 -2.80 16.25 0.93
CA VAL A 128 -4.12 16.30 1.57
C VAL A 128 -4.23 15.16 2.57
N THR A 129 -4.85 15.45 3.71
CA THR A 129 -5.29 14.46 4.69
C THR A 129 -6.79 14.30 4.56
N CYS A 130 -7.25 13.09 4.27
CA CYS A 130 -8.64 12.73 4.11
C CYS A 130 -9.07 11.86 5.31
N PRO A 131 -9.78 12.43 6.31
CA PRO A 131 -10.27 11.65 7.44
C PRO A 131 -11.23 10.55 6.98
N ALA A 132 -11.44 9.54 7.84
CA ALA A 132 -12.25 8.36 7.51
C ALA A 132 -13.66 8.70 6.96
N ASN A 133 -14.33 9.70 7.54
CA ASN A 133 -15.67 10.15 7.14
C ASN A 133 -15.71 10.84 5.75
N GLU A 134 -14.57 11.22 5.21
CA GLU A 134 -14.40 11.78 3.86
C GLU A 134 -13.74 10.78 2.89
N SER A 135 -13.40 9.59 3.39
CA SER A 135 -12.71 8.50 2.69
C SER A 135 -13.60 7.25 2.62
N TYR A 136 -13.09 6.09 3.01
CA TYR A 136 -13.85 4.85 3.11
C TYR A 136 -14.44 4.71 4.52
N TYR A 137 -15.66 5.20 4.72
CA TYR A 137 -16.38 5.06 5.98
C TYR A 137 -17.41 3.92 5.93
N GLY A 138 -17.47 3.10 6.98
CA GLY A 138 -18.47 2.03 7.04
C GLY A 138 -18.34 1.12 8.25
N ALA A 139 -19.24 0.14 8.33
CA ALA A 139 -19.12 -0.92 9.32
C ALA A 139 -17.86 -1.75 9.05
N THR A 140 -17.13 -2.07 10.10
CA THR A 140 -16.00 -3.00 10.08
C THR A 140 -16.08 -3.87 11.32
N ASP A 141 -15.78 -5.16 11.18
CA ASP A 141 -15.82 -6.09 12.30
C ASP A 141 -14.52 -5.96 13.07
N VAL A 142 -14.60 -5.43 14.29
CA VAL A 142 -13.46 -5.32 15.20
C VAL A 142 -13.55 -6.43 16.25
N GLY A 143 -12.49 -7.20 16.37
CA GLY A 143 -12.36 -8.28 17.33
C GLY A 143 -11.09 -8.17 18.15
N THR A 144 -11.01 -8.98 19.20
CA THR A 144 -9.81 -9.15 20.01
C THR A 144 -9.45 -10.63 20.11
N LEU A 145 -8.16 -10.90 20.24
CA LEU A 145 -7.60 -12.22 20.54
C LEU A 145 -6.47 -12.08 21.55
N ASN A 146 -6.18 -13.15 22.29
CA ASN A 146 -5.01 -13.15 23.15
C ASN A 146 -3.81 -13.69 22.38
N ALA A 147 -2.62 -13.12 22.60
CA ALA A 147 -1.38 -13.63 22.04
C ALA A 147 -1.04 -15.04 22.53
N LYS A 148 -1.68 -15.54 23.59
CA LYS A 148 -1.39 -16.85 24.18
C LYS A 148 -2.63 -17.71 24.36
N GLY A 149 -2.42 -19.02 24.28
CA GLY A 149 -3.44 -20.01 24.61
C GLY A 149 -4.61 -20.04 23.64
N ASN A 150 -4.39 -19.68 22.37
CA ASN A 150 -5.40 -19.85 21.33
C ASN A 150 -5.61 -21.33 21.06
N GLU A 151 -6.84 -21.70 20.75
CA GLU A 151 -7.25 -23.09 20.65
C GLU A 151 -7.92 -23.36 19.31
N MET A 152 -7.63 -24.52 18.72
CA MET A 152 -8.32 -24.99 17.53
C MET A 152 -8.41 -26.52 17.50
N SER A 153 -9.41 -27.05 16.81
CA SER A 153 -9.54 -28.49 16.59
C SER A 153 -8.42 -28.99 15.67
N ALA A 154 -7.81 -30.12 16.03
CA ALA A 154 -6.80 -30.79 15.22
C ALA A 154 -7.38 -31.41 13.94
N SER A 155 -8.70 -31.58 13.88
CA SER A 155 -9.39 -32.00 12.67
C SER A 155 -10.71 -31.26 12.50
N PHE A 156 -11.06 -30.98 11.26
CA PHE A 156 -12.30 -30.31 10.89
C PHE A 156 -12.66 -30.64 9.44
N GLU A 157 -13.90 -30.34 9.08
CA GLU A 157 -14.42 -30.56 7.74
C GLU A 157 -14.76 -29.24 7.07
N MET A 158 -14.55 -29.16 5.76
CA MET A 158 -15.02 -28.04 4.94
C MET A 158 -15.53 -28.52 3.57
N PRO A 159 -16.39 -27.74 2.90
CA PRO A 159 -16.77 -28.02 1.51
C PRO A 159 -15.57 -28.04 0.57
N LEU A 160 -15.58 -28.92 -0.43
CA LEU A 160 -14.54 -29.01 -1.46
C LEU A 160 -14.32 -27.66 -2.18
N THR A 161 -15.39 -26.91 -2.42
CA THR A 161 -15.30 -25.58 -3.06
C THR A 161 -14.48 -24.61 -2.22
N GLN A 162 -14.70 -24.58 -0.91
CA GLN A 162 -13.94 -23.74 0.02
C GLN A 162 -12.48 -24.18 0.10
N PHE A 163 -12.23 -25.49 0.15
CA PHE A 163 -10.86 -26.02 0.13
C PHE A 163 -10.11 -25.61 -1.14
N GLN A 164 -10.75 -25.73 -2.31
CA GLN A 164 -10.15 -25.36 -3.60
C GLN A 164 -9.90 -23.85 -3.72
N SER A 165 -10.74 -23.01 -3.09
CA SER A 165 -10.48 -21.57 -3.00
C SER A 165 -9.27 -21.24 -2.12
N ALA A 166 -9.08 -21.94 -1.01
CA ALA A 166 -7.97 -21.70 -0.08
C ALA A 166 -6.63 -22.32 -0.55
N TYR A 167 -6.69 -23.48 -1.19
CA TYR A 167 -5.55 -24.32 -1.58
C TYR A 167 -5.68 -24.79 -3.04
N SER A 168 -5.68 -23.83 -3.97
CA SER A 168 -5.96 -24.08 -5.40
C SER A 168 -4.93 -24.99 -6.10
N ASP A 169 -3.74 -25.07 -5.53
CA ASP A 169 -2.62 -25.93 -5.93
C ASP A 169 -2.75 -27.39 -5.44
N VAL A 170 -3.52 -27.63 -4.38
CA VAL A 170 -3.71 -28.96 -3.81
C VAL A 170 -4.82 -29.71 -4.55
N LYS A 171 -4.43 -30.63 -5.45
CA LYS A 171 -5.36 -31.54 -6.13
C LYS A 171 -5.66 -32.77 -5.27
N LEU A 172 -6.94 -32.97 -4.94
CA LEU A 172 -7.42 -34.13 -4.17
C LEU A 172 -8.08 -35.17 -5.08
N VAL A 173 -7.94 -36.44 -4.68
CA VAL A 173 -8.65 -37.59 -5.27
C VAL A 173 -9.54 -38.17 -4.18
N ASN A 174 -10.76 -38.58 -4.54
CA ASN A 174 -11.73 -39.07 -3.58
C ASN A 174 -11.23 -40.35 -2.88
N GLY A 175 -11.22 -40.34 -1.54
CA GLY A 175 -10.73 -41.43 -0.70
C GLY A 175 -9.23 -41.45 -0.48
N GLU A 176 -8.45 -40.57 -1.12
CA GLU A 176 -7.00 -40.47 -0.93
C GLU A 176 -6.65 -39.32 0.01
N SER A 177 -5.73 -39.58 0.94
CA SER A 177 -5.16 -38.55 1.81
C SER A 177 -3.95 -37.89 1.14
N LYS A 178 -3.90 -36.56 1.16
CA LYS A 178 -2.79 -35.77 0.62
C LYS A 178 -2.22 -34.83 1.66
N THR A 179 -0.90 -34.84 1.82
CA THR A 179 -0.19 -33.89 2.67
C THR A 179 0.03 -32.56 1.97
N PHE A 180 -0.13 -31.46 2.70
CA PHE A 180 0.12 -30.10 2.23
C PHE A 180 0.47 -29.19 3.42
N THR A 181 1.11 -28.05 3.14
CA THR A 181 1.38 -27.03 4.16
C THR A 181 0.20 -26.05 4.24
N THR A 182 -0.27 -25.82 5.47
CA THR A 182 -1.45 -25.01 5.75
C THR A 182 -1.12 -23.51 5.78
N LYS A 183 -2.14 -22.66 5.82
CA LYS A 183 -1.97 -21.21 6.07
C LYS A 183 -1.37 -20.88 7.44
N TYR A 184 -1.41 -21.83 8.38
CA TYR A 184 -0.79 -21.73 9.70
C TYR A 184 0.71 -22.09 9.68
N GLY A 185 1.26 -22.49 8.53
CA GLY A 185 2.67 -22.81 8.33
C GLY A 185 3.06 -24.25 8.70
N TRP A 186 2.21 -25.00 9.40
CA TRP A 186 2.41 -26.44 9.66
C TRP A 186 1.73 -27.32 8.62
N ASP A 187 2.16 -28.58 8.55
CA ASP A 187 1.60 -29.58 7.64
C ASP A 187 0.23 -30.10 8.10
N ALA A 188 -0.56 -30.55 7.14
CA ALA A 188 -1.83 -31.22 7.35
C ALA A 188 -2.06 -32.31 6.30
N GLN A 189 -2.98 -33.21 6.58
CA GLN A 189 -3.53 -34.16 5.61
C GLN A 189 -4.96 -33.76 5.26
N ALA A 190 -5.26 -33.72 3.97
CA ALA A 190 -6.61 -33.52 3.44
C ALA A 190 -7.10 -34.79 2.74
N THR A 191 -8.32 -35.22 3.03
CA THR A 191 -8.98 -36.36 2.37
C THR A 191 -10.33 -35.91 1.81
N LEU A 192 -10.55 -36.11 0.51
CA LEU A 192 -11.83 -35.84 -0.13
C LEU A 192 -12.79 -37.02 0.09
N VAL A 193 -13.97 -36.73 0.62
CA VAL A 193 -15.03 -37.68 0.93
C VAL A 193 -16.26 -37.36 0.09
N GLU A 194 -16.79 -38.39 -0.57
CA GLU A 194 -17.98 -38.33 -1.44
C GLU A 194 -17.95 -37.23 -2.53
N ASN A 195 -16.77 -36.81 -2.97
CA ASN A 195 -16.56 -35.67 -3.87
C ASN A 195 -17.20 -34.34 -3.39
N LYS A 196 -17.44 -34.18 -2.08
CA LYS A 196 -18.17 -33.04 -1.52
C LYS A 196 -17.45 -32.38 -0.37
N THR A 197 -16.97 -33.19 0.57
CA THR A 197 -16.42 -32.71 1.84
C THR A 197 -14.94 -33.06 1.91
N VAL A 198 -14.13 -32.13 2.39
CA VAL A 198 -12.73 -32.37 2.66
C VAL A 198 -12.55 -32.45 4.17
N VAL A 199 -12.09 -33.60 4.65
CA VAL A 199 -11.65 -33.78 6.03
C VAL A 199 -10.19 -33.38 6.11
N ILE A 200 -9.87 -32.43 6.99
CA ILE A 200 -8.51 -31.95 7.21
C ILE A 200 -8.07 -32.35 8.61
N THR A 201 -6.86 -32.89 8.71
CA THR A 201 -6.20 -33.20 9.98
C THR A 201 -4.86 -32.48 10.03
N TYR A 202 -4.73 -31.54 10.96
CA TYR A 202 -3.52 -30.80 11.24
C TYR A 202 -2.46 -31.69 11.90
N LEU A 203 -1.21 -31.55 11.47
CA LEU A 203 -0.06 -32.30 11.97
C LEU A 203 1.08 -31.37 12.46
N PRO A 204 0.81 -30.37 13.32
CA PRO A 204 1.88 -29.59 13.91
C PRO A 204 2.70 -30.42 14.90
N THR A 205 3.87 -29.90 15.25
CA THR A 205 4.69 -30.36 16.37
C THR A 205 4.76 -29.25 17.41
N VAL A 206 4.82 -29.64 18.69
CA VAL A 206 5.16 -28.70 19.75
C VAL A 206 6.59 -28.24 19.52
N ASN A 207 6.76 -26.94 19.25
CA ASN A 207 8.03 -26.36 18.83
C ASN A 207 8.18 -24.93 19.35
N SER A 208 9.27 -24.67 20.09
CA SER A 208 9.60 -23.34 20.59
C SER A 208 9.95 -22.34 19.49
N ASP A 209 10.43 -22.80 18.33
CA ASP A 209 10.85 -21.92 17.24
C ASP A 209 9.66 -21.33 16.45
N GLY A 210 8.48 -21.95 16.57
CA GLY A 210 7.23 -21.55 15.94
C GLY A 210 7.19 -21.70 14.41
N TYR A 211 5.98 -21.64 13.86
CA TYR A 211 5.70 -21.64 12.43
C TYR A 211 5.56 -20.20 11.94
N LYS A 212 6.44 -19.76 11.04
CA LYS A 212 6.38 -18.41 10.48
C LYS A 212 5.22 -18.30 9.50
N VAL A 213 4.28 -17.40 9.77
CA VAL A 213 3.05 -17.19 8.98
C VAL A 213 3.01 -15.84 8.28
N TYR A 214 3.80 -14.89 8.73
CA TYR A 214 3.92 -13.57 8.11
C TYR A 214 5.35 -13.04 8.26
N GLU A 215 5.82 -12.36 7.23
CA GLU A 215 7.09 -11.63 7.22
C GLU A 215 6.98 -10.43 6.28
N SER A 216 7.25 -9.23 6.81
CA SER A 216 7.34 -8.01 6.03
C SER A 216 8.35 -7.07 6.68
N GLY A 217 9.49 -6.85 6.02
CA GLY A 217 10.62 -6.13 6.61
C GLY A 217 11.10 -6.81 7.90
N GLU A 218 11.09 -6.06 9.01
CA GLU A 218 11.46 -6.57 10.34
C GLU A 218 10.29 -7.23 11.09
N THR A 219 9.06 -7.06 10.59
CA THR A 219 7.87 -7.61 11.22
C THR A 219 7.72 -9.09 10.87
N VAL A 220 7.73 -9.94 11.90
CA VAL A 220 7.57 -11.39 11.78
C VAL A 220 6.46 -11.86 12.71
N VAL A 221 5.56 -12.68 12.21
CA VAL A 221 4.55 -13.39 13.03
C VAL A 221 4.80 -14.88 12.97
N LYS A 222 4.79 -15.52 14.14
CA LYS A 222 4.90 -16.96 14.30
C LYS A 222 3.76 -17.52 15.13
N TYR A 223 3.31 -18.72 14.79
CA TYR A 223 2.48 -19.54 15.66
C TYR A 223 3.33 -20.57 16.39
N ILE A 224 3.36 -20.48 17.71
CA ILE A 224 4.11 -21.39 18.58
C ILE A 224 3.13 -22.40 19.14
N VAL A 225 3.21 -23.65 18.68
CA VAL A 225 2.34 -24.72 19.19
C VAL A 225 2.86 -25.15 20.56
N THR A 226 2.04 -24.98 21.59
CA THR A 226 2.41 -25.20 22.99
C THR A 226 1.97 -26.57 23.50
N SER A 227 0.83 -27.08 23.03
CA SER A 227 0.37 -28.44 23.32
C SER A 227 -0.54 -29.00 22.23
N ILE A 228 -0.53 -30.31 22.10
CA ILE A 228 -1.48 -31.07 21.28
C ILE A 228 -2.00 -32.20 22.16
N ASP A 229 -3.27 -32.14 22.54
CA ASP A 229 -3.91 -33.14 23.39
C ASP A 229 -5.38 -33.29 23.02
N ASP A 230 -5.91 -34.50 23.13
CA ASP A 230 -7.33 -34.83 22.88
C ASP A 230 -7.94 -34.20 21.60
N GLY A 231 -7.20 -34.24 20.48
CA GLY A 231 -7.66 -33.67 19.20
C GLY A 231 -7.74 -32.14 19.19
N LYS A 232 -7.05 -31.46 20.11
CA LYS A 232 -6.99 -30.00 20.25
C LYS A 232 -5.55 -29.52 20.15
N ILE A 233 -5.37 -28.43 19.41
CA ILE A 233 -4.08 -27.73 19.28
C ILE A 233 -4.20 -26.43 20.08
N VAL A 234 -3.22 -26.20 20.95
CA VAL A 234 -3.07 -24.92 21.65
C VAL A 234 -1.83 -24.22 21.10
N TYR A 235 -1.95 -22.95 20.78
CA TYR A 235 -0.87 -22.15 20.22
C TYR A 235 -0.86 -20.71 20.70
N ASP A 236 0.34 -20.15 20.73
CA ASP A 236 0.60 -18.74 20.98
C ASP A 236 0.93 -18.04 19.65
N ILE A 237 0.61 -16.75 19.56
CA ILE A 237 0.96 -15.85 18.47
C ILE A 237 2.11 -14.96 18.95
N ASP A 238 3.31 -15.20 18.40
CA ASP A 238 4.47 -14.36 18.66
C ASP A 238 4.64 -13.35 17.53
N ILE A 239 4.49 -12.07 17.86
CA ILE A 239 4.69 -10.96 16.93
C ILE A 239 5.95 -10.20 17.35
N LYS A 240 6.89 -10.08 16.40
CA LYS A 240 8.15 -9.36 16.59
C LYS A 240 8.32 -8.30 15.52
N GLY A 241 8.96 -7.19 15.87
CA GLY A 241 9.29 -6.12 14.92
C GLY A 241 8.08 -5.41 14.31
N ALA A 242 6.91 -5.45 14.94
CA ALA A 242 5.74 -4.68 14.50
C ALA A 242 6.05 -3.18 14.58
N LYS A 243 5.80 -2.46 13.49
CA LYS A 243 6.03 -1.02 13.40
C LYS A 243 4.90 -0.27 14.10
N LYS A 244 5.23 0.46 15.16
CA LYS A 244 4.27 1.31 15.87
C LYS A 244 3.90 2.54 15.04
N VAL A 245 2.62 2.89 15.06
CA VAL A 245 2.07 4.10 14.44
C VAL A 245 1.86 5.15 15.52
N ASP A 246 0.93 4.90 16.44
CA ASP A 246 0.66 5.75 17.60
C ASP A 246 0.24 4.90 18.81
N GLY A 247 0.81 5.15 19.98
CA GLY A 247 0.54 4.35 21.19
C GLY A 247 0.75 2.83 21.02
N ASN A 248 -0.36 2.09 21.01
CA ASN A 248 -0.42 0.65 20.80
C ASN A 248 -0.83 0.25 19.36
N GLU A 249 -1.22 1.22 18.54
CA GLU A 249 -1.50 1.03 17.12
C GLU A 249 -0.22 0.68 16.37
N ILE A 250 -0.34 -0.25 15.43
CA ILE A 250 0.73 -0.69 14.56
C ILE A 250 0.33 -0.57 13.09
N GLN A 251 1.33 -0.59 12.21
CA GLN A 251 1.06 -0.84 10.80
C GLN A 251 0.40 -2.21 10.67
N MET A 252 -0.71 -2.26 9.93
CA MET A 252 -1.58 -3.44 9.92
C MET A 252 -0.83 -4.69 9.44
N ILE A 253 -1.01 -5.78 10.17
CA ILE A 253 -0.49 -7.10 9.79
C ILE A 253 -1.64 -7.96 9.29
N LYS A 254 -1.60 -8.34 8.01
CA LYS A 254 -2.60 -9.25 7.42
C LYS A 254 -2.26 -10.70 7.74
N LEU A 255 -3.17 -11.40 8.41
CA LEU A 255 -3.08 -12.83 8.68
C LEU A 255 -4.25 -13.58 8.06
N ASP A 256 -3.99 -14.78 7.54
CA ASP A 256 -4.99 -15.72 7.05
C ASP A 256 -5.13 -16.88 8.05
N LEU A 257 -6.24 -16.90 8.78
CA LEU A 257 -6.59 -17.92 9.77
C LEU A 257 -7.36 -19.08 9.13
N GLY A 258 -6.81 -19.65 8.05
CA GLY A 258 -7.42 -20.80 7.39
C GLY A 258 -8.73 -20.48 6.68
N GLY A 259 -8.79 -19.34 5.99
CA GLY A 259 -9.95 -18.87 5.23
C GLY A 259 -10.63 -17.63 5.83
N GLN A 260 -10.24 -17.22 7.04
CA GLN A 260 -10.62 -15.95 7.62
C GLN A 260 -9.42 -15.00 7.61
N VAL A 261 -9.50 -13.94 6.81
CA VAL A 261 -8.48 -12.89 6.79
C VAL A 261 -8.78 -11.87 7.88
N ILE A 262 -7.76 -11.55 8.67
CA ILE A 262 -7.79 -10.49 9.68
C ILE A 262 -6.62 -9.52 9.45
N TYR A 263 -6.78 -8.30 9.93
CA TYR A 263 -5.76 -7.26 9.93
C TYR A 263 -5.53 -6.84 11.38
N ILE A 264 -4.41 -7.24 11.97
CA ILE A 264 -4.05 -6.82 13.32
C ILE A 264 -3.74 -5.33 13.28
N THR A 265 -4.41 -4.55 14.13
CA THR A 265 -4.28 -3.10 14.22
C THR A 265 -3.54 -2.65 15.46
N GLU A 266 -3.62 -3.41 16.56
CA GLU A 266 -3.03 -3.02 17.84
C GLU A 266 -2.48 -4.23 18.59
N ILE A 267 -1.44 -3.99 19.38
CA ILE A 267 -0.84 -4.99 20.29
C ILE A 267 -0.63 -4.34 21.65
N ASP A 268 -1.37 -4.81 22.65
CA ASP A 268 -1.28 -4.34 24.02
C ASP A 268 -0.17 -5.03 24.82
N THR A 269 0.30 -4.37 25.88
CA THR A 269 1.37 -4.89 26.74
C THR A 269 0.98 -6.15 27.52
N ASP A 270 -0.31 -6.41 27.68
CA ASP A 270 -0.83 -7.62 28.34
C ASP A 270 -0.97 -8.82 27.38
N GLY A 271 -0.66 -8.62 26.10
CA GLY A 271 -0.79 -9.63 25.06
C GLY A 271 -2.15 -9.63 24.36
N THR A 272 -3.04 -8.69 24.63
CA THR A 272 -4.26 -8.50 23.84
C THR A 272 -3.91 -7.96 22.46
N ILE A 273 -4.54 -8.54 21.43
CA ILE A 273 -4.35 -8.16 20.03
C ILE A 273 -5.72 -7.73 19.49
N THR A 274 -5.81 -6.49 19.00
CA THR A 274 -7.00 -5.98 18.31
C THR A 274 -6.84 -6.21 16.81
N TYR A 275 -7.91 -6.65 16.15
CA TYR A 275 -7.91 -6.85 14.71
C TYR A 275 -9.21 -6.37 14.05
N LYS A 276 -9.11 -6.00 12.78
CA LYS A 276 -10.22 -5.79 11.86
C LYS A 276 -10.41 -7.01 10.97
N SER A 277 -11.64 -7.32 10.60
CA SER A 277 -11.96 -8.38 9.66
C SER A 277 -13.14 -8.00 8.76
N GLY A 278 -13.40 -8.81 7.74
CA GLY A 278 -14.44 -8.56 6.75
C GLY A 278 -13.95 -7.81 5.51
N ASN A 279 -14.91 -7.41 4.68
CA ASN A 279 -14.61 -6.79 3.39
C ASN A 279 -13.94 -5.44 3.59
N ASN A 280 -12.84 -5.20 2.86
CA ASN A 280 -12.14 -3.92 2.86
C ASN A 280 -11.59 -3.51 4.24
N ALA A 281 -11.37 -4.46 5.15
CA ALA A 281 -10.93 -4.19 6.53
C ALA A 281 -9.63 -3.37 6.63
N GLU A 282 -8.73 -3.44 5.63
CA GLU A 282 -7.51 -2.63 5.58
C GLU A 282 -7.78 -1.13 5.32
N LYS A 283 -8.84 -0.78 4.60
CA LYS A 283 -9.10 0.60 4.14
C LYS A 283 -10.24 1.30 4.90
N VAL A 284 -11.16 0.53 5.48
CA VAL A 284 -12.37 1.07 6.10
C VAL A 284 -12.04 1.70 7.44
N ASN A 285 -12.56 2.91 7.63
CA ASN A 285 -12.34 3.76 8.80
C ASN A 285 -10.89 4.18 9.01
N GLU A 286 -10.11 4.27 7.93
CA GLU A 286 -8.73 4.78 7.95
C GLU A 286 -8.66 6.24 7.53
N THR A 287 -7.73 6.99 8.12
CA THR A 287 -7.30 8.28 7.59
C THR A 287 -6.34 8.05 6.44
N LEU A 288 -6.60 8.68 5.29
CA LEU A 288 -5.79 8.55 4.10
C LEU A 288 -5.01 9.84 3.85
N TYR A 289 -3.78 9.70 3.38
CA TYR A 289 -2.97 10.83 2.95
C TYR A 289 -2.74 10.72 1.45
N PHE A 290 -2.89 11.82 0.72
CA PHE A 290 -2.57 11.85 -0.70
C PHE A 290 -1.58 12.95 -1.01
N GLN A 291 -0.56 12.59 -1.77
CA GLN A 291 0.18 13.56 -2.56
C GLN A 291 -0.48 13.66 -3.93
N ILE A 292 -0.98 14.84 -4.30
CA ILE A 292 -1.64 15.08 -5.58
C ILE A 292 -0.81 16.05 -6.40
N GLU A 293 -0.73 15.80 -7.70
CA GLU A 293 -0.12 16.69 -8.68
C GLU A 293 -1.09 16.91 -9.85
N ILE A 294 -1.48 18.15 -10.09
CA ILE A 294 -2.42 18.49 -11.18
C ILE A 294 -1.67 18.49 -12.50
N VAL A 295 -2.03 17.59 -13.40
CA VAL A 295 -1.41 17.45 -14.73
C VAL A 295 -2.14 18.30 -15.77
N LYS A 296 -3.47 18.35 -15.68
CA LYS A 296 -4.31 19.06 -16.65
C LYS A 296 -5.67 19.41 -16.04
N ILE A 297 -6.21 20.57 -16.42
CA ILE A 297 -7.62 20.96 -16.22
C ILE A 297 -8.21 21.18 -17.63
N ALA A 298 -9.44 20.72 -17.85
CA ALA A 298 -10.11 20.73 -19.15
C ALA A 298 -11.53 21.30 -19.08
#